data_AF-A0A535GXK3-F1
#
_entry.id   AF-A0A535GXK3-F1
#
_cell.length_a   1.000
_cell.length_b   1.000
_cell.length_c   1.000
_cell.angle_alpha   90.00
_cell.angle_beta   90.00
_cell.angle_gamma   90.00
#
_symmetry.space_group_name_H-M   'P 1'
#
loop_
_entity.id
_entity.type
_entity.pdbx_description
1 polymer ?
#
loop_
_entity_poly.entity_id
_entity_poly.type
_entity_poly.pdbx_seq_one_letter_code
_entity_poly.pdbx_strand_id
1 'polypeptide(L)'
;MCRMGSILPSFQKLDRYRLKIYNVKAINPVIERDLPDVLKGNIVNIMPAQHSDIHYKNVDKELLTIMEDAREIPQTEQAEQAEQVGSPEAARIVELESQLAQARQEASDNWHKYVRERAEMDNYRKRQERVLVDRVQQQKKQLLHKLLGVMDNVDRALVYQDTLSRQDLQQALRMFQWQMNEVMRSEGLSTVPTVGEPFNPYVHEAIEAIEDSDKPEGTIVEEVLKGYTLGDETLRPARVKVSMGNKQEEL
;
A
#
# COMPACT_ATOMS: atom_id res chain seq x y z
N MET A 1 -28.75 -16.60 -72.14
CA MET A 1 -29.27 -15.92 -70.92
C MET A 1 -28.78 -16.76 -69.74
N CYS A 2 -27.98 -16.35 -68.77
CA CYS A 2 -27.47 -15.07 -68.28
C CYS A 2 -26.01 -15.24 -67.81
N ARG A 3 -25.25 -14.14 -67.84
CA ARG A 3 -23.88 -13.98 -67.31
C ARG A 3 -23.90 -13.33 -65.91
N MET A 4 -22.74 -13.38 -65.27
CA MET A 4 -22.24 -12.56 -64.15
C MET A 4 -22.81 -12.93 -62.77
N GLY A 5 -22.05 -12.89 -61.67
CA GLY A 5 -20.69 -12.42 -61.44
C GLY A 5 -20.50 -12.44 -59.93
N SER A 6 -19.43 -13.08 -59.48
CA SER A 6 -19.02 -13.16 -58.07
C SER A 6 -18.49 -11.80 -57.60
N ILE A 7 -19.19 -11.16 -56.67
CA ILE A 7 -18.68 -10.03 -55.86
C ILE A 7 -19.20 -10.21 -54.43
N LEU A 8 -18.31 -10.58 -53.51
CA LEU A 8 -18.48 -10.46 -52.06
C LEU A 8 -18.68 -8.97 -51.68
N PRO A 9 -19.36 -8.67 -50.56
CA PRO A 9 -18.55 -8.15 -49.46
C PRO A 9 -18.99 -8.53 -48.02
N SER A 10 -17.97 -8.53 -47.16
CA SER A 10 -17.96 -8.08 -45.76
C SER A 10 -18.78 -8.83 -44.70
N PHE A 11 -18.28 -10.00 -44.31
CA PHE A 11 -18.59 -10.62 -43.00
C PHE A 11 -17.32 -10.87 -42.17
N GLN A 12 -16.34 -9.94 -42.23
CA GLN A 12 -15.02 -10.10 -41.61
C GLN A 12 -14.68 -9.05 -40.55
N LYS A 13 -15.68 -8.53 -39.81
CA LYS A 13 -15.45 -7.57 -38.71
C LYS A 13 -16.13 -7.91 -37.37
N LEU A 14 -16.62 -9.13 -37.16
CA LEU A 14 -17.27 -9.51 -35.89
C LEU A 14 -16.57 -10.59 -35.06
N ASP A 15 -15.39 -11.08 -35.47
CA ASP A 15 -14.66 -12.14 -34.74
C ASP A 15 -13.42 -11.65 -33.98
N ARG A 16 -13.50 -10.52 -33.26
CA ARG A 16 -12.39 -10.08 -32.38
C ARG A 16 -12.74 -9.77 -30.91
N TYR A 17 -14.00 -9.95 -30.50
CA TYR A 17 -14.39 -9.78 -29.09
C TYR A 17 -14.95 -11.08 -28.50
N ARG A 18 -14.17 -12.16 -28.65
CA ARG A 18 -14.35 -13.40 -27.89
C ARG A 18 -13.78 -13.18 -26.48
N LEU A 19 -14.70 -12.96 -25.53
CA LEU A 19 -14.61 -13.31 -24.10
C LEU A 19 -13.19 -13.31 -23.48
N LYS A 20 -12.82 -12.19 -22.86
CA LYS A 20 -11.97 -12.20 -21.66
C LYS A 20 -12.76 -11.60 -20.49
N ILE A 21 -13.70 -12.39 -20.00
CA ILE A 21 -14.19 -12.23 -18.63
C ILE A 21 -13.03 -12.66 -17.74
N TYR A 22 -12.33 -11.69 -17.14
CA TYR A 22 -11.45 -11.94 -16.01
C TYR A 22 -11.72 -10.91 -14.92
N ASN A 23 -12.44 -11.40 -13.91
CA ASN A 23 -12.28 -11.15 -12.49
C ASN A 23 -12.47 -9.71 -11.97
N VAL A 24 -13.72 -9.25 -11.99
CA VAL A 24 -14.20 -8.26 -11.02
C VAL A 24 -14.37 -8.97 -9.67
N LYS A 25 -13.31 -9.02 -8.86
CA LYS A 25 -13.48 -9.12 -7.40
C LYS A 25 -13.66 -7.70 -6.87
N ALA A 26 -14.85 -7.16 -7.10
CA ALA A 26 -15.34 -6.03 -6.33
C ALA A 26 -15.74 -6.52 -4.93
N ILE A 27 -15.19 -5.88 -3.91
CA ILE A 27 -15.97 -5.27 -2.82
C ILE A 27 -17.13 -6.14 -2.31
N ASN A 28 -16.86 -7.00 -1.31
CA ASN A 28 -17.80 -7.34 -0.23
C ASN A 28 -17.05 -8.02 0.95
N PRO A 29 -16.94 -7.41 2.16
CA PRO A 29 -16.10 -7.94 3.24
C PRO A 29 -16.86 -8.84 4.24
N VAL A 30 -17.67 -9.81 3.78
CA VAL A 30 -18.51 -10.63 4.69
C VAL A 30 -18.30 -12.15 4.54
N ILE A 31 -17.38 -12.62 3.68
CA ILE A 31 -17.15 -14.07 3.50
C ILE A 31 -15.65 -14.36 3.56
N GLU A 32 -15.10 -14.30 4.77
CA GLU A 32 -13.70 -14.68 5.05
C GLU A 32 -13.63 -15.65 6.24
N ARG A 33 -14.61 -16.55 6.37
CA ARG A 33 -14.67 -17.49 7.50
C ARG A 33 -14.32 -18.94 7.22
N ASP A 34 -14.16 -19.38 5.96
CA ASP A 34 -13.89 -20.80 5.67
C ASP A 34 -13.01 -21.02 4.42
N LEU A 35 -11.70 -20.67 4.47
CA LEU A 35 -10.73 -21.23 3.53
C LEU A 35 -9.39 -21.62 4.22
N PRO A 36 -8.86 -22.84 3.99
CA PRO A 36 -7.72 -23.40 4.73
C PRO A 36 -6.34 -22.83 4.33
N ASP A 37 -5.40 -22.89 5.28
CA ASP A 37 -4.11 -22.17 5.37
C ASP A 37 -3.01 -22.46 4.33
N VAL A 38 -3.26 -23.22 3.25
CA VAL A 38 -2.19 -23.76 2.40
C VAL A 38 -1.76 -22.84 1.24
N LEU A 39 -2.27 -21.60 1.17
CA LEU A 39 -1.90 -20.65 0.10
C LEU A 39 -1.36 -19.29 0.59
N LYS A 40 -1.00 -19.19 1.87
CA LYS A 40 -0.32 -18.01 2.45
C LYS A 40 1.20 -18.06 2.27
N GLY A 41 1.66 -18.47 1.09
CA GLY A 41 3.08 -18.57 0.75
C GLY A 41 3.42 -17.71 -0.45
N ASN A 42 4.36 -16.78 -0.27
CA ASN A 42 5.02 -15.91 -1.25
C ASN A 42 4.55 -14.45 -1.29
N ILE A 43 4.97 -13.69 -0.27
CA ILE A 43 5.17 -12.24 -0.39
C ILE A 43 6.68 -12.00 -0.33
N VAL A 44 7.32 -11.95 -1.50
CA VAL A 44 8.63 -11.33 -1.70
C VAL A 44 8.58 -10.56 -3.01
N ASN A 45 8.38 -9.24 -2.93
CA ASN A 45 9.33 -8.25 -3.44
C ASN A 45 8.73 -6.84 -3.38
N ILE A 46 9.37 -5.99 -2.57
CA ILE A 46 9.20 -4.54 -2.59
C ILE A 46 10.38 -3.97 -3.38
N MET A 47 10.13 -3.57 -4.62
CA MET A 47 10.85 -2.50 -5.32
C MET A 47 9.92 -1.97 -6.44
N PRO A 48 10.03 -0.69 -6.81
CA PRO A 48 8.90 0.07 -7.31
C PRO A 48 8.53 -0.44 -8.70
N ALA A 49 7.37 -1.10 -8.80
CA ALA A 49 6.80 -1.39 -10.10
C ALA A 49 6.48 -0.05 -10.78
N GLN A 50 7.34 0.34 -11.72
CA GLN A 50 7.13 1.36 -12.76
C GLN A 50 5.99 0.97 -13.72
N HIS A 51 4.96 0.29 -13.24
CA HIS A 51 3.86 -0.22 -14.05
C HIS A 51 2.54 -0.11 -13.28
N SER A 52 2.09 1.12 -13.13
CA SER A 52 0.66 1.41 -13.20
C SER A 52 0.43 2.81 -13.77
N ASP A 53 1.10 3.14 -14.87
CA ASP A 53 0.49 3.98 -15.90
C ASP A 53 -0.65 3.18 -16.55
N ILE A 54 -1.66 2.82 -15.75
CA ILE A 54 -2.92 2.34 -16.31
C ILE A 54 -3.51 3.58 -16.96
N HIS A 55 -3.41 3.58 -18.29
CA HIS A 55 -3.99 4.51 -19.23
C HIS A 55 -5.51 4.66 -18.99
N TYR A 56 -5.91 5.37 -17.94
CA TYR A 56 -7.30 5.79 -17.73
C TYR A 56 -7.65 7.01 -18.60
N LYS A 57 -6.65 7.69 -19.18
CA LYS A 57 -6.85 8.85 -20.07
C LYS A 57 -7.69 8.56 -21.32
N ASN A 58 -7.82 7.29 -21.73
CA ASN A 58 -8.51 6.92 -22.97
C ASN A 58 -9.94 6.38 -22.76
N VAL A 59 -10.24 5.82 -21.59
CA VAL A 59 -11.57 5.26 -21.32
C VAL A 59 -12.61 6.37 -21.18
N ASP A 60 -12.25 7.48 -20.53
CA ASP A 60 -13.14 8.63 -20.35
C ASP A 60 -13.40 9.38 -21.66
N LYS A 61 -12.43 9.35 -22.60
CA LYS A 61 -12.54 9.99 -23.92
C LYS A 61 -13.36 9.15 -24.89
N GLU A 62 -13.14 7.84 -24.92
CA GLU A 62 -13.91 6.91 -25.77
C GLU A 62 -15.38 6.82 -25.31
N LEU A 63 -15.66 6.86 -24.00
CA LEU A 63 -17.05 6.91 -23.49
C LEU A 63 -17.75 8.26 -23.71
N LEU A 64 -17.02 9.38 -23.67
CA LEU A 64 -17.57 10.68 -24.05
C LEU A 64 -18.04 10.67 -25.51
N THR A 65 -17.23 10.11 -26.41
CA THR A 65 -17.55 10.00 -27.84
C THR A 65 -18.75 9.10 -28.09
N ILE A 66 -18.87 7.96 -27.37
CA ILE A 66 -20.03 7.05 -27.51
C ILE A 66 -21.35 7.74 -27.09
N MET A 67 -21.32 8.70 -26.16
CA MET A 67 -22.51 9.42 -25.70
C MET A 67 -22.80 10.70 -26.50
N GLU A 68 -21.79 11.36 -27.05
CA GLU A 68 -21.97 12.41 -28.07
C GLU A 68 -22.58 11.81 -29.35
N ASP A 69 -22.14 10.63 -29.78
CA ASP A 69 -22.75 9.89 -30.90
C ASP A 69 -24.21 9.49 -30.62
N ALA A 70 -24.59 9.30 -29.34
CA ALA A 70 -25.98 9.05 -28.95
C ALA A 70 -26.87 10.32 -28.95
N ARG A 71 -26.26 11.52 -29.02
CA ARG A 71 -26.97 12.79 -29.26
C ARG A 71 -27.21 13.04 -30.76
N GLU A 72 -26.42 12.43 -31.64
CA GLU A 72 -26.56 12.51 -33.10
C GLU A 72 -27.27 11.28 -33.72
N ILE A 73 -28.39 10.85 -33.13
CA ILE A 73 -29.33 10.04 -33.90
C ILE A 73 -30.00 11.01 -34.89
N PRO A 74 -29.87 10.82 -36.22
CA PRO A 74 -30.52 11.69 -37.17
C PRO A 74 -32.03 11.70 -36.88
N GLN A 75 -32.59 12.90 -36.72
CA GLN A 75 -34.02 13.13 -36.82
C GLN A 75 -34.43 12.83 -38.27
N THR A 76 -34.50 11.55 -38.61
CA THR A 76 -34.93 11.11 -39.94
C THR A 76 -36.44 11.30 -40.01
N GLU A 77 -36.84 12.40 -40.65
CA GLU A 77 -37.91 12.44 -41.65
C GLU A 77 -39.11 11.52 -41.40
N GLN A 78 -39.90 11.75 -40.35
CA GLN A 78 -41.31 11.32 -40.30
C GLN A 78 -42.14 12.37 -39.57
N ALA A 79 -42.19 13.59 -40.13
CA ALA A 79 -43.10 14.66 -39.70
C ALA A 79 -44.28 14.86 -40.67
N GLU A 80 -44.52 13.93 -41.60
CA GLU A 80 -45.68 13.96 -42.49
C GLU A 80 -46.54 12.72 -42.27
N GLN A 81 -47.40 12.78 -41.26
CA GLN A 81 -48.78 12.26 -41.24
C GLN A 81 -49.30 12.27 -39.79
N ALA A 82 -49.70 13.46 -39.33
CA ALA A 82 -50.49 13.60 -38.11
C ALA A 82 -51.64 14.57 -38.37
N GLU A 83 -52.58 14.15 -39.22
CA GLU A 83 -53.95 14.63 -39.15
C GLU A 83 -54.87 13.41 -39.30
N GLN A 84 -55.25 12.80 -38.17
CA GLN A 84 -56.65 12.58 -37.78
C GLN A 84 -56.80 11.60 -36.59
N VAL A 85 -57.49 12.09 -35.55
CA VAL A 85 -58.30 11.39 -34.53
C VAL A 85 -57.57 10.67 -33.38
N GLY A 86 -57.93 11.07 -32.15
CA GLY A 86 -57.42 10.56 -30.88
C GLY A 86 -57.65 9.07 -30.64
N SER A 87 -56.65 8.26 -31.02
CA SER A 87 -56.49 6.87 -30.60
C SER A 87 -55.66 6.80 -29.31
N PRO A 88 -56.01 5.92 -28.35
CA PRO A 88 -55.23 5.70 -27.12
C PRO A 88 -53.77 5.25 -27.39
N GLU A 89 -53.45 4.71 -28.57
CA GLU A 89 -52.08 4.34 -28.95
C GLU A 89 -51.19 5.55 -29.26
N ALA A 90 -51.73 6.59 -29.91
CA ALA A 90 -50.96 7.79 -30.21
C ALA A 90 -50.60 8.57 -28.93
N ALA A 91 -51.53 8.62 -27.96
CA ALA A 91 -51.26 9.18 -26.64
C ALA A 91 -50.19 8.39 -25.87
N ARG A 92 -50.18 7.05 -26.03
CA ARG A 92 -49.18 6.18 -25.39
C ARG A 92 -47.78 6.35 -25.97
N ILE A 93 -47.66 6.55 -27.29
CA ILE A 93 -46.37 6.79 -27.95
C ILE A 93 -45.76 8.11 -27.45
N VAL A 94 -46.53 9.20 -27.39
CA VAL A 94 -46.07 10.49 -26.88
C VAL A 94 -45.63 10.39 -25.41
N GLU A 95 -46.36 9.65 -24.58
CA GLU A 95 -45.99 9.41 -23.17
C GLU A 95 -44.67 8.63 -23.06
N LEU A 96 -44.48 7.58 -23.87
CA LEU A 96 -43.25 6.78 -23.89
C LEU A 96 -42.05 7.58 -24.40
N GLU A 97 -42.23 8.43 -25.41
CA GLU A 97 -41.18 9.34 -25.90
C GLU A 97 -40.76 10.35 -24.83
N SER A 98 -41.72 10.88 -24.07
CA SER A 98 -41.44 11.76 -22.94
C SER A 98 -40.64 11.05 -21.84
N GLN A 99 -41.05 9.83 -21.45
CA GLN A 99 -40.34 9.02 -20.45
C GLN A 99 -38.92 8.66 -20.91
N LEU A 100 -38.75 8.34 -22.19
CA LEU A 100 -37.45 8.01 -22.77
C LEU A 100 -36.53 9.24 -22.80
N ALA A 101 -37.06 10.42 -23.15
CA ALA A 101 -36.30 11.67 -23.10
C ALA A 101 -35.86 11.99 -21.67
N GLN A 102 -36.75 11.84 -20.69
CA GLN A 102 -36.43 12.04 -19.27
C GLN A 102 -35.35 11.05 -18.78
N ALA A 103 -35.49 9.76 -19.10
CA ALA A 103 -34.51 8.74 -18.71
C ALA A 103 -33.12 8.99 -19.32
N ARG A 104 -33.06 9.47 -20.58
CA ARG A 104 -31.80 9.87 -21.23
C ARG A 104 -31.17 11.07 -20.55
N GLN A 105 -31.96 12.05 -20.14
CA GLN A 105 -31.48 13.22 -19.42
C GLN A 105 -30.92 12.82 -18.04
N GLU A 106 -31.65 12.02 -17.28
CA GLU A 106 -31.20 11.52 -15.97
C GLU A 106 -29.91 10.68 -16.10
N ALA A 107 -29.80 9.85 -17.14
CA ALA A 107 -28.58 9.10 -17.42
C ALA A 107 -27.39 10.02 -17.73
N SER A 108 -27.60 11.08 -18.53
CA SER A 108 -26.56 12.07 -18.83
C SER A 108 -26.12 12.82 -17.57
N ASP A 109 -27.07 13.24 -16.73
CA ASP A 109 -26.77 13.97 -15.49
C ASP A 109 -26.01 13.09 -14.48
N ASN A 110 -26.43 11.83 -14.33
CA ASN A 110 -25.75 10.86 -13.47
C ASN A 110 -24.35 10.54 -13.98
N TRP A 111 -24.15 10.43 -15.29
CA TRP A 111 -22.84 10.25 -15.88
C TRP A 111 -21.91 11.43 -15.58
N HIS A 112 -22.39 12.67 -15.75
CA HIS A 112 -21.59 13.86 -15.43
C HIS A 112 -21.21 13.93 -13.94
N LYS A 113 -22.13 13.56 -13.03
CA LYS A 113 -21.83 13.45 -11.60
C LYS A 113 -20.77 12.39 -11.34
N TYR A 114 -20.92 11.20 -11.92
CA TYR A 114 -19.97 10.09 -11.76
C TYR A 114 -18.56 10.45 -12.25
N VAL A 115 -18.44 11.06 -13.43
CA VAL A 115 -17.13 11.48 -13.97
C VAL A 115 -16.48 12.51 -13.05
N ARG A 116 -17.26 13.47 -12.52
CA ARG A 116 -16.75 14.45 -11.56
C ARG A 116 -16.28 13.80 -10.28
N GLU A 117 -17.10 12.95 -9.66
CA GLU A 117 -16.74 12.22 -8.44
C GLU A 117 -15.49 11.36 -8.64
N ARG A 118 -15.40 10.66 -9.78
CA ARG A 118 -14.22 9.85 -10.11
C ARG A 118 -12.96 10.69 -10.25
N ALA A 119 -13.04 11.85 -10.89
CA ALA A 119 -11.94 12.80 -10.97
C ALA A 119 -11.53 13.35 -9.59
N GLU A 120 -12.50 13.62 -8.71
CA GLU A 120 -12.25 14.04 -7.33
C GLU A 120 -11.55 12.94 -6.52
N MET A 121 -11.97 11.68 -6.65
CA MET A 121 -11.34 10.53 -6.00
C MET A 121 -9.88 10.33 -6.46
N ASP A 122 -9.61 10.48 -7.75
CA ASP A 122 -8.25 10.35 -8.28
C ASP A 122 -7.35 11.50 -7.81
N ASN A 123 -7.88 12.73 -7.76
CA ASN A 123 -7.17 13.88 -7.20
C ASN A 123 -6.91 13.71 -5.69
N TYR A 124 -7.87 13.16 -4.95
CA TYR A 124 -7.72 12.83 -3.54
C TYR A 124 -6.63 11.78 -3.33
N ARG A 125 -6.64 10.67 -4.09
CA ARG A 125 -5.62 9.61 -4.00
C ARG A 125 -4.21 10.18 -4.21
N LYS A 126 -4.00 10.95 -5.28
CA LYS A 126 -2.71 11.62 -5.56
C LYS A 126 -2.30 12.64 -4.51
N ARG A 127 -3.28 13.27 -3.84
CA ARG A 127 -2.99 14.18 -2.72
C ARG A 127 -2.55 13.39 -1.49
N GLN A 128 -3.25 12.30 -1.16
CA GLN A 128 -2.93 11.45 -0.02
C GLN A 128 -1.55 10.81 -0.16
N GLU A 129 -1.20 10.30 -1.34
CA GLU A 129 0.13 9.76 -1.62
C GLU A 129 1.23 10.79 -1.33
N ARG A 130 1.06 12.03 -1.79
CA ARG A 130 2.01 13.12 -1.50
C ARG A 130 2.10 13.43 -0.01
N VAL A 131 0.96 13.51 0.69
CA VAL A 131 0.94 13.76 2.13
C VAL A 131 1.65 12.65 2.92
N LEU A 132 1.51 11.39 2.52
CA LEU A 132 2.21 10.27 3.15
C LEU A 132 3.72 10.37 2.95
N VAL A 133 4.17 10.65 1.72
CA VAL A 133 5.59 10.87 1.43
C VAL A 133 6.15 12.03 2.23
N ASP A 134 5.43 13.16 2.27
CA ASP A 134 5.83 14.34 3.01
C ASP A 134 5.90 14.04 4.51
N ARG A 135 4.94 13.31 5.08
CA ARG A 135 4.96 12.90 6.49
C ARG A 135 6.21 12.09 6.81
N VAL A 136 6.56 11.11 5.99
CA VAL A 136 7.77 10.30 6.19
C VAL A 136 9.03 11.17 6.11
N GLN A 137 9.10 12.11 5.16
CA GLN A 137 10.23 13.02 5.04
C GLN A 137 10.35 13.97 6.25
N GLN A 138 9.23 14.48 6.77
CA GLN A 138 9.23 15.32 7.96
C GLN A 138 9.67 14.55 9.21
N GLN A 139 9.21 13.31 9.39
CA GLN A 139 9.67 12.44 10.49
C GLN A 139 11.18 12.18 10.39
N LYS A 140 11.69 11.86 9.19
CA LYS A 140 13.14 11.70 8.97
C LYS A 140 13.92 12.96 9.32
N LYS A 141 13.44 14.15 8.92
CA LYS A 141 14.07 15.43 9.26
C LYS A 141 14.10 15.66 10.78
N GLN A 142 13.01 15.38 11.48
CA GLN A 142 12.93 15.53 12.93
C GLN A 142 13.94 14.61 13.65
N LEU A 143 14.03 13.35 13.24
CA LEU A 143 15.02 12.41 13.77
C LEU A 143 16.45 12.90 13.53
N LEU A 144 16.77 13.34 12.30
CA LEU A 144 18.10 13.87 11.96
C LEU A 144 18.44 15.11 12.79
N HIS A 145 17.49 16.02 13.02
CA HIS A 145 17.71 17.18 13.88
C HIS A 145 18.07 16.81 15.31
N LYS A 146 17.44 15.77 15.88
CA LYS A 146 17.80 15.28 17.22
C LYS A 146 19.19 14.64 17.25
N LEU A 147 19.53 13.85 16.22
CA LEU A 147 20.84 13.20 16.10
C LEU A 147 21.97 14.21 15.92
N LEU A 148 21.74 15.29 15.17
CA LEU A 148 22.72 16.37 14.98
C LEU A 148 23.13 16.98 16.33
N GLY A 149 22.19 17.18 17.26
CA GLY A 149 22.54 17.70 18.59
C GLY A 149 23.50 16.81 19.38
N VAL A 150 23.45 15.48 19.18
CA VAL A 150 24.42 14.54 19.78
C VAL A 150 25.75 14.63 19.05
N MET A 151 25.74 14.69 17.72
CA MET A 151 26.93 14.82 16.89
C MET A 151 27.72 16.11 17.20
N ASP A 152 27.03 17.24 17.35
CA ASP A 152 27.66 18.52 17.70
C ASP A 152 28.43 18.45 19.03
N ASN A 153 27.92 17.66 19.99
CA ASN A 153 28.60 17.46 21.27
C ASN A 153 29.84 16.55 21.12
N VAL A 154 29.79 15.55 20.24
CA VAL A 154 30.94 14.70 19.91
C VAL A 154 32.02 15.52 19.23
N ASP A 155 31.67 16.30 18.22
CA ASP A 155 32.61 17.17 17.49
C ASP A 155 33.29 18.15 18.44
N ARG A 156 32.54 18.72 19.39
CA ARG A 156 33.10 19.59 20.42
C ARG A 156 34.13 18.86 21.30
N ALA A 157 33.86 17.63 21.72
CA ALA A 157 34.83 16.87 22.52
C ALA A 157 36.09 16.49 21.72
N LEU A 158 35.95 16.20 20.42
CA LEU A 158 37.08 15.91 19.55
C LEU A 158 38.02 17.10 19.39
N VAL A 159 37.50 18.34 19.34
CA VAL A 159 38.33 19.56 19.29
C VAL A 159 39.25 19.70 20.51
N TYR A 160 38.81 19.25 21.68
CA TYR A 160 39.56 19.36 22.94
C TYR A 160 40.18 18.03 23.39
N GLN A 161 40.23 17.01 22.53
CA GLN A 161 40.66 15.66 22.94
C GLN A 161 42.08 15.62 23.51
N ASP A 162 42.98 16.45 22.99
CA ASP A 162 44.39 16.46 23.39
C ASP A 162 44.63 17.23 24.70
N THR A 163 43.66 18.04 25.12
CA THR A 163 43.73 18.84 26.36
C THR A 163 42.96 18.21 27.51
N LEU A 164 42.06 17.28 27.22
CA LEU A 164 41.24 16.58 28.21
C LEU A 164 42.04 15.46 28.90
N SER A 165 41.80 15.27 30.20
CA SER A 165 42.33 14.10 30.89
C SER A 165 41.61 12.83 30.41
N ARG A 166 42.25 11.67 30.64
CA ARG A 166 41.62 10.37 30.33
C ARG A 166 40.28 10.17 31.04
N GLN A 167 40.14 10.71 32.25
CA GLN A 167 38.90 10.60 33.03
C GLN A 167 37.79 11.47 32.42
N ASP A 168 38.11 12.69 32.00
CA ASP A 168 37.16 13.60 31.36
C ASP A 168 36.67 13.03 30.02
N LEU A 169 37.58 12.42 29.25
CA LEU A 169 37.22 11.75 28.00
C LEU A 169 36.28 10.56 28.23
N GLN A 170 36.55 9.73 29.25
CA GLN A 170 35.65 8.63 29.62
C GLN A 170 34.27 9.13 30.06
N GLN A 171 34.22 10.24 30.81
CA GLN A 171 32.96 10.84 31.22
C GLN A 171 32.19 11.39 30.01
N ALA A 172 32.87 12.09 29.09
CA ALA A 172 32.26 12.58 27.86
C ALA A 172 31.65 11.45 27.02
N LEU A 173 32.38 10.33 26.84
CA LEU A 173 31.87 9.16 26.12
C LEU A 173 30.63 8.54 26.79
N ARG A 174 30.62 8.45 28.12
CA ARG A 174 29.43 7.98 28.87
C ARG A 174 28.25 8.93 28.70
N MET A 175 28.50 10.24 28.70
CA MET A 175 27.46 11.25 28.45
C MET A 175 26.90 11.14 27.03
N PHE A 176 27.75 10.92 26.02
CA PHE A 176 27.29 10.71 24.64
C PHE A 176 26.43 9.46 24.51
N GLN A 177 26.86 8.36 25.12
CA GLN A 177 26.07 7.12 25.14
C GLN A 177 24.70 7.37 25.79
N TRP A 178 24.66 8.09 26.91
CA TRP A 178 23.41 8.42 27.59
C TRP A 178 22.50 9.31 26.74
N GLN A 179 23.02 10.39 26.15
CA GLN A 179 22.26 11.28 25.26
C GLN A 179 21.72 10.53 24.03
N MET A 180 22.53 9.68 23.43
CA MET A 180 22.13 8.87 22.28
C MET A 180 21.00 7.90 22.63
N ASN A 181 21.10 7.23 23.79
CA ASN A 181 20.03 6.36 24.29
C ASN A 181 18.74 7.14 24.59
N GLU A 182 18.84 8.36 25.09
CA GLU A 182 17.68 9.21 25.37
C GLU A 182 16.97 9.62 24.08
N VAL A 183 17.72 10.01 23.04
CA VAL A 183 17.15 10.29 21.71
C VAL A 183 16.42 9.06 21.17
N MET A 184 17.05 7.88 21.24
CA MET A 184 16.45 6.62 20.79
C MET A 184 15.17 6.28 21.57
N ARG A 185 15.18 6.42 22.90
CA ARG A 185 13.99 6.22 23.75
C ARG A 185 12.87 7.20 23.41
N SER A 186 13.19 8.46 23.13
CA SER A 186 12.19 9.48 22.76
C SER A 186 11.45 9.15 21.45
N GLU A 187 12.08 8.37 20.57
CA GLU A 187 11.49 7.88 19.31
C GLU A 187 10.76 6.55 19.47
N GLY A 188 10.66 6.02 20.70
CA GLY A 188 9.97 4.77 21.02
C GLY A 188 10.85 3.51 20.95
N LEU A 189 12.17 3.66 20.77
CA LEU A 189 13.09 2.53 20.77
C LEU A 189 13.34 2.01 22.20
N SER A 190 13.14 0.72 22.40
CA SER A 190 13.39 0.02 23.65
C SER A 190 14.50 -1.01 23.50
N THR A 191 15.33 -1.17 24.53
CA THR A 191 16.36 -2.21 24.57
C THR A 191 15.75 -3.53 24.97
N VAL A 192 16.12 -4.61 24.29
CA VAL A 192 15.70 -5.96 24.64
C VAL A 192 16.42 -6.40 25.93
N PRO A 193 15.72 -6.90 26.96
CA PRO A 193 16.35 -7.40 28.17
C PRO A 193 17.01 -8.76 27.89
N THR A 194 18.28 -8.91 28.24
CA THR A 194 19.10 -10.06 27.83
C THR A 194 19.67 -10.84 29.01
N VAL A 195 20.74 -10.35 29.63
CA VAL A 195 21.51 -11.12 30.62
C VAL A 195 20.65 -11.49 31.83
N GLY A 196 20.49 -12.80 32.07
CA GLY A 196 19.67 -13.34 33.17
C GLY A 196 18.21 -13.61 32.80
N GLU A 197 17.75 -13.19 31.62
CA GLU A 197 16.42 -13.49 31.12
C GLU A 197 16.39 -14.85 30.39
N PRO A 198 15.21 -15.51 30.31
CA PRO A 198 15.02 -16.68 29.48
C PRO A 198 15.17 -16.33 27.99
N PHE A 199 15.76 -17.24 27.23
CA PHE A 199 15.89 -17.08 25.79
C PHE A 199 14.50 -17.04 25.11
N ASN A 200 14.34 -16.11 24.16
CA ASN A 200 13.09 -15.90 23.44
C ASN A 200 13.40 -15.72 21.95
N PRO A 201 13.05 -16.69 21.08
CA PRO A 201 13.35 -16.63 19.65
C PRO A 201 12.82 -15.40 18.90
N TYR A 202 11.79 -14.70 19.42
CA TYR A 202 11.21 -13.51 18.76
C TYR A 202 12.06 -12.25 18.92
N VAL A 203 12.88 -12.17 19.95
CA VAL A 203 13.68 -10.98 20.31
C VAL A 203 15.16 -11.29 20.51
N HIS A 204 15.53 -12.57 20.57
CA HIS A 204 16.88 -13.05 20.82
C HIS A 204 17.38 -13.96 19.68
N GLU A 205 18.65 -13.79 19.32
CA GLU A 205 19.38 -14.64 18.38
C GLU A 205 20.54 -15.32 19.13
N ALA A 206 20.49 -16.64 19.29
CA ALA A 206 21.56 -17.39 19.94
C ALA A 206 22.74 -17.56 18.98
N ILE A 207 23.90 -17.00 19.31
CA ILE A 207 25.14 -17.22 18.53
C ILE A 207 25.86 -18.48 19.01
N GLU A 208 25.90 -18.67 20.33
CA GLU A 208 26.74 -19.68 20.97
C GLU A 208 26.00 -20.28 22.17
N ALA A 209 26.19 -21.58 22.35
CA ALA A 209 25.69 -22.31 23.50
C ALA A 209 26.87 -22.58 24.44
N ILE A 210 26.75 -22.17 25.70
CA ILE A 210 27.79 -22.35 26.72
C ILE A 210 27.44 -23.59 27.54
N GLU A 211 28.34 -24.59 27.50
CA GLU A 211 28.36 -25.71 28.43
C GLU A 211 28.98 -25.28 29.77
N ASP A 212 28.52 -25.87 30.87
CA ASP A 212 28.99 -25.61 32.24
C ASP A 212 28.81 -24.16 32.75
N SER A 213 27.65 -23.56 32.48
CA SER A 213 27.29 -22.28 33.10
C SER A 213 26.58 -22.52 34.44
N ASP A 214 26.82 -21.65 35.42
CA ASP A 214 26.07 -21.61 36.70
C ASP A 214 24.57 -21.28 36.53
N LYS A 215 24.12 -20.96 35.30
CA LYS A 215 22.73 -20.61 34.98
C LYS A 215 21.96 -21.81 34.42
N PRO A 216 20.64 -21.89 34.67
CA PRO A 216 19.81 -22.97 34.16
C PRO A 216 19.76 -22.97 32.63
N GLU A 217 19.50 -24.13 32.06
CA GLU A 217 19.36 -24.34 30.61
C GLU A 217 18.36 -23.33 30.01
N GLY A 218 18.69 -22.78 28.84
CA GLY A 218 17.86 -21.80 28.14
C GLY A 218 17.96 -20.36 28.68
N THR A 219 18.81 -20.10 29.68
CA THR A 219 19.04 -18.75 30.21
C THR A 219 20.14 -18.03 29.43
N ILE A 220 19.99 -16.72 29.22
CA ILE A 220 21.01 -15.90 28.58
C ILE A 220 22.16 -15.64 29.57
N VAL A 221 23.35 -16.10 29.19
CA VAL A 221 24.58 -15.96 29.97
C VAL A 221 25.23 -14.61 29.69
N GLU A 222 25.40 -14.28 28.41
CA GLU A 222 26.13 -13.10 27.94
C GLU A 222 25.40 -12.46 26.76
N GLU A 223 25.37 -11.12 26.73
CA GLU A 223 24.94 -10.34 25.58
C GLU A 223 26.17 -9.94 24.75
N VAL A 224 26.24 -10.45 23.52
CA VAL A 224 27.30 -10.07 22.57
C VAL A 224 26.94 -8.76 21.87
N LEU A 225 25.65 -8.56 21.59
CA LEU A 225 25.17 -7.42 20.84
C LEU A 225 23.74 -7.05 21.23
N LYS A 226 23.56 -5.77 21.58
CA LYS A 226 22.27 -5.24 22.01
C LYS A 226 21.19 -5.36 20.95
N GLY A 227 20.05 -5.89 21.37
CA GLY A 227 18.81 -5.91 20.59
C GLY A 227 17.95 -4.68 20.90
N TYR A 228 17.13 -4.31 19.92
CA TYR A 228 16.23 -3.18 20.03
C TYR A 228 14.86 -3.50 19.42
N THR A 229 13.80 -3.04 20.10
CA THR A 229 12.42 -3.11 19.66
C THR A 229 11.85 -1.71 19.48
N LEU A 230 10.91 -1.56 18.55
CA LEU A 230 10.15 -0.33 18.33
C LEU A 230 8.67 -0.67 18.56
N GLY A 231 8.15 -0.30 19.74
CA GLY A 231 6.86 -0.81 20.20
C GLY A 231 6.87 -2.34 20.26
N ASP A 232 5.99 -2.98 19.50
CA ASP A 232 5.85 -4.44 19.46
C ASP A 232 6.72 -5.11 18.38
N GLU A 233 7.40 -4.33 17.53
CA GLU A 233 8.19 -4.85 16.42
C GLU A 233 9.68 -4.95 16.78
N THR A 234 10.29 -6.12 16.57
CA THR A 234 11.73 -6.32 16.72
C THR A 234 12.49 -5.72 15.54
N LEU A 235 13.18 -4.59 15.73
CA LEU A 235 14.05 -4.02 14.70
C LEU A 235 15.35 -4.80 14.56
N ARG A 236 15.91 -5.24 15.69
CA ARG A 236 17.14 -6.00 15.73
C ARG A 236 17.09 -6.97 16.92
N PRO A 237 17.18 -8.29 16.70
CA PRO A 237 17.27 -9.23 17.81
C PRO A 237 18.58 -9.03 18.57
N ALA A 238 18.54 -9.25 19.88
CA ALA A 238 19.77 -9.24 20.68
C ALA A 238 20.54 -10.52 20.41
N ARG A 239 21.83 -10.39 20.11
CA ARG A 239 22.67 -11.57 19.89
C ARG A 239 23.29 -12.00 21.21
N VAL A 240 23.00 -13.22 21.60
CA VAL A 240 23.22 -13.70 22.96
C VAL A 240 23.89 -15.06 22.97
N LYS A 241 24.54 -15.38 24.09
CA LYS A 241 25.01 -16.73 24.41
C LYS A 241 24.07 -17.36 25.42
N VAL A 242 23.64 -18.60 25.16
CA VAL A 242 22.63 -19.30 25.95
C VAL A 242 23.27 -20.45 26.72
N SER A 243 22.82 -20.68 27.95
CA SER A 243 23.26 -21.81 28.77
C SER A 243 22.64 -23.11 28.30
N MET A 244 23.43 -24.18 28.26
CA MET A 244 22.97 -25.57 28.07
C MET A 244 22.70 -26.29 29.41
N GLY A 245 22.83 -25.60 30.55
CA GLY A 245 22.80 -26.20 31.88
C GLY A 245 24.09 -26.98 32.22
N ASN A 246 24.26 -27.36 33.48
CA ASN A 246 25.35 -28.23 33.92
C ASN A 246 25.03 -29.68 33.54
N LYS A 247 25.84 -30.28 32.67
CA LYS A 247 25.72 -31.71 32.27
C LYS A 247 26.20 -32.72 33.33
N GLN A 248 26.29 -32.33 34.61
CA GLN A 248 26.86 -33.18 35.66
C GLN A 248 25.89 -34.22 36.28
N GLU A 249 24.69 -34.42 35.73
CA GLU A 249 23.74 -35.46 36.19
C GLU A 249 23.35 -36.44 35.08
N GLU A 250 24.28 -37.28 34.64
CA GLU A 250 23.93 -38.62 34.13
C GLU A 250 24.92 -39.63 34.74
N LEU A 251 24.51 -40.22 35.86
CA LEU A 251 25.17 -41.34 36.57
C LEU A 251 24.57 -42.68 36.12
#